data_AF-A0A359KRL7-F1
#
_entry.id   AF-A0A359KRL7-F1
#
_cell.length_a   1.000
_cell.length_b   1.000
_cell.length_c   1.000
_cell.angle_alpha   90.00
_cell.angle_beta   90.00
_cell.angle_gamma   90.00
#
_symmetry.space_group_name_H-M   'P 1'
#
loop_
_entity.id
_entity.type
_entity.pdbx_description
1 polymer ?
#
loop_
_entity_poly.entity_id
_entity_poly.type
_entity_poly.pdbx_seq_one_letter_code
_entity_poly.pdbx_strand_id
1 'polypeptide(L)'
;DHRNRFISLEPGVTAILPEPKVGIGQRAHLIETPAGNILWDCIALIDDETIAEVERRGGLAGIALSHPHYYTTQVEWSRAFGDAPVWIHAADREWVMRPDPAIRFWEGEETELLPDVTMIRCGG
;
A
#
# COMPACT_ATOMS: atom_id res chain seq x y z
N ASP A 1 -12.71 17.48 -10.66
CA ASP A 1 -12.04 16.93 -9.47
C ASP A 1 -11.71 15.47 -9.65
N HIS A 2 -10.62 15.06 -9.00
CA HIS A 2 -10.23 13.64 -8.86
C HIS A 2 -10.67 13.16 -7.48
N ARG A 3 -11.13 11.92 -7.40
CA ARG A 3 -11.49 11.22 -6.16
C ARG A 3 -11.06 9.77 -6.25
N ASN A 4 -10.94 9.07 -5.14
CA ASN A 4 -10.76 7.62 -5.18
C ASN A 4 -12.09 6.89 -5.17
N ARG A 5 -12.19 5.83 -5.98
CA ARG A 5 -13.31 4.89 -6.00
C ARG A 5 -12.87 3.57 -5.37
N PHE A 6 -13.74 3.03 -4.52
CA PHE A 6 -13.55 1.74 -3.85
C PHE A 6 -14.39 0.68 -4.55
N ILE A 7 -13.78 -0.43 -4.95
CA ILE A 7 -14.45 -1.55 -5.62
C ILE A 7 -14.16 -2.84 -4.87
N SER A 8 -15.19 -3.49 -4.34
CA SER A 8 -15.06 -4.83 -3.77
C SER A 8 -14.71 -5.81 -4.88
N LEU A 9 -13.56 -6.47 -4.78
CA LEU A 9 -13.14 -7.49 -5.73
C LEU A 9 -13.56 -8.89 -5.26
N GLU A 10 -13.39 -9.14 -3.96
CA GLU A 10 -13.75 -10.37 -3.26
C GLU A 10 -13.88 -10.08 -1.74
N PRO A 11 -14.36 -11.02 -0.92
CA PRO A 11 -14.43 -10.82 0.53
C PRO A 11 -13.06 -10.47 1.12
N GLY A 12 -12.97 -9.32 1.78
CA GLY A 12 -11.74 -8.84 2.41
C GLY A 12 -10.76 -8.15 1.44
N VAL A 13 -11.07 -8.01 0.15
CA VAL A 13 -10.19 -7.30 -0.81
C VAL A 13 -10.96 -6.22 -1.56
N THR A 14 -10.52 -4.97 -1.38
CA THR A 14 -11.10 -3.79 -2.03
C THR A 14 -10.05 -3.05 -2.83
N ALA A 15 -10.29 -2.84 -4.13
CA ALA A 15 -9.44 -1.98 -4.95
C ALA A 15 -9.75 -0.49 -4.70
N ILE A 16 -8.71 0.32 -4.63
CA ILE A 16 -8.77 1.79 -4.53
C ILE A 16 -8.12 2.36 -5.78
N LEU A 17 -8.84 3.19 -6.53
CA LEU A 17 -8.36 3.75 -7.79
C LEU A 17 -8.87 5.18 -8.01
N PRO A 18 -8.05 6.07 -8.59
CA PRO A 18 -8.47 7.44 -8.87
C PRO A 18 -9.46 7.50 -10.04
N GLU A 19 -10.44 8.40 -9.93
CA GLU A 19 -11.43 8.74 -10.96
C GLU A 19 -11.49 10.28 -11.14
N PRO A 20 -11.22 10.81 -12.35
CA PRO A 20 -10.80 10.08 -13.57
C PRO A 20 -9.40 9.46 -13.44
N LYS A 21 -9.04 8.61 -14.40
CA LYS A 21 -7.73 7.93 -14.44
C LYS A 21 -6.58 8.95 -14.35
N VAL A 22 -5.65 8.72 -13.43
CA VAL A 22 -4.39 9.47 -13.30
C VAL A 22 -3.22 8.60 -13.75
N GLY A 23 -2.28 9.18 -14.50
CA GLY A 23 -1.06 8.50 -14.95
C GLY A 23 -1.35 7.19 -15.69
N ILE A 24 -0.64 6.13 -15.32
CA ILE A 24 -0.81 4.80 -15.94
C ILE A 24 -2.11 4.08 -15.49
N GLY A 25 -2.84 4.62 -14.52
CA GLY A 25 -4.03 3.99 -13.94
C GLY A 25 -3.69 2.98 -12.85
N GLN A 26 -2.77 3.37 -11.96
CA GLN A 26 -2.42 2.63 -10.76
C GLN A 26 -3.65 2.38 -9.88
N ARG A 27 -3.64 1.22 -9.21
CA ARG A 27 -4.64 0.84 -8.21
C ARG A 27 -3.92 0.27 -6.99
N ALA A 28 -4.40 0.63 -5.82
CA ALA A 28 -4.02 -0.03 -4.58
C ALA A 28 -5.08 -1.09 -4.24
N HIS A 29 -4.71 -2.06 -3.41
CA HIS A 29 -5.67 -3.01 -2.84
C HIS A 29 -5.60 -2.96 -1.33
N LEU A 30 -6.73 -2.66 -0.69
CA LEU A 30 -6.89 -2.83 0.75
C LEU A 30 -7.26 -4.29 1.01
N ILE A 31 -6.38 -4.97 1.75
CA ILE A 31 -6.53 -6.37 2.17
C ILE A 31 -6.87 -6.36 3.65
N GLU A 32 -8.11 -6.72 3.98
CA GLU A 32 -8.66 -6.71 5.33
C GLU A 32 -8.45 -8.08 6.00
N THR A 33 -7.79 -8.10 7.16
CA THR A 33 -7.47 -9.35 7.88
C THR A 33 -7.75 -9.22 9.39
N PRO A 34 -7.95 -10.33 10.11
CA PRO A 34 -8.13 -10.28 11.57
C PRO A 34 -6.95 -9.67 12.34
N ALA A 35 -5.74 -9.69 11.78
CA ALA A 35 -4.53 -9.15 12.41
C ALA A 35 -4.27 -7.68 12.04
N GLY A 36 -5.13 -7.07 11.23
CA GLY A 36 -4.99 -5.71 10.70
C GLY A 36 -4.95 -5.67 9.17
N ASN A 37 -5.13 -4.50 8.60
CA ASN A 37 -5.23 -4.36 7.14
C ASN A 37 -3.87 -4.06 6.51
N ILE A 38 -3.63 -4.61 5.32
CA ILE A 38 -2.47 -4.28 4.49
C ILE A 38 -2.94 -3.50 3.27
N LEU A 39 -2.24 -2.41 2.95
CA LEU A 39 -2.36 -1.78 1.65
C LEU A 39 -1.31 -2.37 0.71
N TRP A 40 -1.75 -3.09 -0.31
CA TRP A 40 -0.91 -3.56 -1.40
C TRP A 40 -0.83 -2.51 -2.51
N ASP A 41 0.37 -1.98 -2.71
CA ASP A 41 0.70 -0.83 -3.54
C ASP A 41 0.04 0.49 -3.08
N CYS A 42 0.63 1.63 -3.45
CA CYS A 42 0.08 2.97 -3.18
C CYS A 42 -0.49 3.62 -4.44
N ILE A 43 -1.36 4.61 -4.26
CA ILE A 43 -1.79 5.49 -5.35
C ILE A 43 -1.47 6.95 -5.02
N ALA A 44 -1.30 7.76 -6.06
CA ALA A 44 -0.87 9.15 -5.91
C ALA A 44 -1.89 10.03 -5.16
N LEU A 45 -3.19 9.79 -5.35
CA LEU A 45 -4.23 10.56 -4.68
C LEU A 45 -4.47 9.99 -3.27
N ILE A 46 -4.19 10.78 -2.25
CA ILE A 46 -4.59 10.56 -0.87
C ILE A 46 -5.28 11.83 -0.35
N ASP A 47 -6.55 11.70 0.00
CA ASP A 47 -7.41 12.77 0.48
C ASP A 47 -8.14 12.35 1.76
N ASP A 48 -8.75 13.31 2.46
CA ASP A 48 -9.40 13.08 3.75
C ASP A 48 -10.54 12.06 3.65
N GLU A 49 -11.27 12.01 2.52
CA GLU A 49 -12.34 11.05 2.28
C GLU A 49 -11.79 9.62 2.16
N THR A 50 -10.70 9.45 1.41
CA THR A 50 -9.99 8.17 1.28
C THR A 50 -9.45 7.70 2.63
N ILE A 51 -8.82 8.60 3.39
CA ILE A 51 -8.29 8.28 4.72
C ILE A 51 -9.42 7.84 5.65
N ALA A 52 -10.51 8.61 5.72
CA ALA A 52 -11.65 8.29 6.56
C ALA A 52 -12.29 6.94 6.21
N GLU A 53 -12.39 6.59 4.93
CA GLU A 53 -12.94 5.29 4.52
C GLU A 53 -12.03 4.11 4.90
N VAL A 54 -10.71 4.27 4.81
CA VAL A 54 -9.76 3.22 5.24
C VAL A 54 -9.75 3.10 6.77
N GLU A 55 -9.79 4.20 7.51
CA GLU A 55 -9.91 4.21 8.97
C GLU A 55 -11.21 3.53 9.43
N ARG A 56 -12.33 3.81 8.76
CA ARG A 56 -13.62 3.14 9.04
C ARG A 56 -13.55 1.62 8.88
N ARG A 57 -12.61 1.12 8.07
CA ARG A 57 -12.35 -0.31 7.84
C ARG A 57 -11.29 -0.90 8.77
N GLY A 58 -10.76 -0.11 9.71
CA GLY A 58 -9.77 -0.56 10.69
C GLY A 58 -8.35 -0.04 10.46
N GLY A 59 -8.18 0.97 9.61
CA GLY A 59 -6.88 1.60 9.37
C GLY A 59 -5.92 0.69 8.60
N LEU A 60 -4.61 0.93 8.73
CA LEU A 60 -3.55 0.12 8.12
C LEU A 60 -2.56 -0.37 9.19
N ALA A 61 -2.28 -1.67 9.20
CA ALA A 61 -1.18 -2.25 9.97
C ALA A 61 0.15 -2.19 9.19
N GLY A 62 0.11 -2.03 7.86
CA GLY A 62 1.28 -1.90 7.02
C GLY A 62 0.94 -1.66 5.55
N ILE A 63 1.97 -1.29 4.80
CA ILE A 63 1.93 -1.05 3.36
C ILE A 63 2.99 -1.96 2.72
N ALA A 64 2.64 -2.70 1.68
CA ALA A 64 3.57 -3.51 0.92
C ALA A 64 3.60 -3.04 -0.52
N LEU A 65 4.79 -2.81 -1.07
CA LEU A 65 4.96 -2.27 -2.42
C LEU A 65 5.61 -3.29 -3.32
N SER A 66 4.99 -3.52 -4.47
CA SER A 66 5.44 -4.52 -5.44
C SER A 66 6.64 -4.07 -6.27
N HIS A 67 6.71 -2.78 -6.63
CA HIS A 67 7.77 -2.25 -7.51
C HIS A 67 7.83 -0.69 -7.52
N PRO A 68 8.91 -0.08 -8.07
CA PRO A 68 9.22 1.35 -7.89
C PRO A 68 8.19 2.38 -8.34
N HIS A 69 7.30 2.06 -9.28
CA HIS A 69 6.28 3.02 -9.72
C HIS A 69 5.32 3.44 -8.60
N TYR A 70 5.23 2.65 -7.53
CA TYR A 70 4.36 2.91 -6.39
C TYR A 70 5.00 3.73 -5.26
N TYR A 71 6.28 4.12 -5.38
CA TYR A 71 7.01 4.76 -4.27
C TYR A 71 6.65 6.24 -4.10
N THR A 72 5.91 6.82 -5.05
CA THR A 72 5.64 8.27 -5.13
C THR A 72 5.07 8.85 -3.84
N THR A 73 4.01 8.25 -3.30
CA THR A 73 3.27 8.75 -2.13
C THR A 73 3.31 7.78 -0.94
N GLN A 74 4.23 6.82 -0.95
CA GLN A 74 4.33 5.80 0.10
C GLN A 74 4.52 6.40 1.50
N VAL A 75 5.25 7.53 1.60
CA VAL A 75 5.51 8.23 2.86
C VAL A 75 4.28 8.98 3.33
N GLU A 76 3.53 9.59 2.42
CA GLU A 76 2.26 10.26 2.72
C GLU A 76 1.22 9.26 3.25
N TRP A 77 1.10 8.11 2.58
CA TRP A 77 0.26 7.00 3.05
C TRP A 77 0.72 6.52 4.42
N SER A 78 2.01 6.24 4.62
CA SER A 78 2.53 5.82 5.93
C SER A 78 2.15 6.79 7.05
N ARG A 79 2.42 8.10 6.87
CA ARG A 79 2.13 9.15 7.87
C ARG A 79 0.64 9.31 8.15
N ALA A 80 -0.20 9.22 7.12
CA ALA A 80 -1.65 9.33 7.26
C ALA A 80 -2.23 8.23 8.17
N PHE A 81 -1.58 7.07 8.23
CA PHE A 81 -1.99 5.93 9.05
C PHE A 81 -1.03 5.66 10.23
N GLY A 82 -0.50 6.73 10.85
CA GLY A 82 0.26 6.63 12.10
C GLY A 82 1.67 6.05 11.93
N ASP A 83 2.35 6.45 10.86
CA ASP A 83 3.68 5.95 10.47
C ASP A 83 3.69 4.42 10.22
N ALA A 84 2.63 3.92 9.58
CA ALA A 84 2.49 2.52 9.22
C ALA A 84 3.72 2.05 8.40
N PRO A 85 4.28 0.86 8.70
CA PRO A 85 5.50 0.41 8.06
C PRO A 85 5.30 0.17 6.56
N VAL A 86 6.27 0.61 5.76
CA VAL A 86 6.30 0.43 4.30
C VAL A 86 7.33 -0.62 3.94
N TRP A 87 6.89 -1.77 3.45
CA TRP A 87 7.74 -2.88 3.09
C TRP A 87 8.14 -2.81 1.62
N ILE A 88 9.44 -2.81 1.37
CA ILE A 88 10.05 -2.77 0.04
C ILE A 88 11.12 -3.84 -0.04
N HIS A 89 11.18 -4.60 -1.15
CA HIS A 89 12.24 -5.58 -1.29
C HIS A 89 13.60 -4.89 -1.44
N ALA A 90 14.65 -5.39 -0.78
CA ALA A 90 15.96 -4.73 -0.72
C ALA A 90 16.63 -4.57 -2.10
N ALA A 91 16.28 -5.43 -3.07
CA ALA A 91 16.73 -5.30 -4.46
C ALA A 91 16.27 -3.98 -5.11
N ASP A 92 15.16 -3.40 -4.65
CA ASP A 92 14.63 -2.15 -5.19
C ASP A 92 15.07 -0.92 -4.40
N ARG A 93 15.98 -1.08 -3.42
CA ARG A 93 16.42 -0.01 -2.52
C ARG A 93 16.96 1.20 -3.28
N GLU A 94 17.67 1.00 -4.39
CA GLU A 94 18.24 2.08 -5.19
C GLU A 94 17.17 3.00 -5.82
N TRP A 95 15.95 2.50 -6.01
CA TRP A 95 14.85 3.26 -6.60
C TRP A 95 14.08 4.09 -5.57
N VAL A 96 14.40 3.96 -4.26
CA VAL A 96 13.79 4.75 -3.21
C VAL A 96 14.39 6.15 -3.19
N MET A 97 13.73 7.08 -3.89
CA MET A 97 14.18 8.47 -4.01
C MET A 97 13.90 9.34 -2.77
N ARG A 98 13.01 8.88 -1.89
CA ARG A 98 12.67 9.54 -0.63
C ARG A 98 12.78 8.54 0.52
N PRO A 99 13.96 8.44 1.16
CA PRO A 99 14.13 7.61 2.34
C PRO A 99 13.27 8.16 3.48
N ASP A 100 12.72 7.27 4.29
CA ASP A 100 11.90 7.60 5.46
C ASP A 100 12.01 6.48 6.51
N PRO A 101 12.00 6.78 7.83
CA PRO A 101 12.10 5.77 8.88
C PRO A 101 11.02 4.68 8.85
N ALA A 102 9.87 4.94 8.25
CA ALA A 102 8.82 3.94 8.09
C ALA A 102 9.17 2.83 7.08
N ILE A 103 10.16 3.06 6.21
CA ILE A 103 10.55 2.10 5.17
C ILE A 103 11.36 0.96 5.77
N ARG A 104 10.86 -0.26 5.58
CA ARG A 104 11.49 -1.52 5.97
C ARG A 104 11.88 -2.30 4.73
N PHE A 105 13.17 -2.53 4.59
CA PHE A 105 13.67 -3.40 3.53
C PHE A 105 13.62 -4.85 3.98
N TRP A 106 13.08 -5.71 3.12
CA TRP A 106 13.06 -7.16 3.33
C TRP A 106 13.87 -7.86 2.23
N GLU A 107 14.33 -9.08 2.50
CA GLU A 107 15.21 -9.86 1.63
C GLU A 107 14.70 -11.30 1.51
N GLY A 108 15.15 -12.01 0.48
CA GLY A 108 14.81 -13.40 0.23
C GLY A 108 13.64 -13.57 -0.74
N GLU A 109 13.09 -14.78 -0.75
CA GLU A 109 11.99 -15.15 -1.66
C GLU A 109 10.60 -14.92 -1.04
N GLU A 110 10.51 -14.81 0.29
CA GLU A 110 9.27 -14.55 1.00
C GLU A 110 9.51 -13.90 2.36
N THR A 111 8.51 -13.20 2.88
CA THR A 111 8.50 -12.64 4.23
C THR A 111 7.07 -12.59 4.78
N GLU A 112 6.91 -12.87 6.08
CA GLU A 112 5.62 -12.74 6.76
C GLU A 112 5.37 -11.26 7.12
N LEU A 113 4.25 -10.70 6.65
CA LEU A 113 3.85 -9.32 6.92
C LEU A 113 2.98 -9.21 8.18
N LEU A 114 2.03 -10.14 8.31
CA LEU A 114 1.09 -10.31 9.42
C LEU A 114 0.81 -11.80 9.57
N PRO A 115 0.25 -12.26 10.71
CA PRO A 115 -0.27 -13.61 10.84
C PRO A 115 -1.13 -14.01 9.64
N ASP A 116 -0.80 -15.14 9.01
CA ASP A 116 -1.45 -15.69 7.81
C ASP A 116 -1.35 -14.82 6.54
N VAL A 117 -0.45 -13.82 6.52
CA VAL A 117 -0.19 -12.95 5.36
C VAL A 117 1.29 -13.01 4.98
N THR A 118 1.59 -13.74 3.92
CA THR A 118 2.95 -13.87 3.37
C THR A 118 3.10 -13.04 2.10
N MET A 119 4.14 -12.22 2.03
CA MET A 119 4.58 -11.57 0.80
C MET A 119 5.64 -12.43 0.12
N ILE A 120 5.46 -12.67 -1.18
CA ILE A 120 6.34 -13.52 -1.98
C ILE A 120 7.03 -12.65 -3.02
N ARG A 121 8.34 -12.81 -3.17
CA ARG A 121 9.12 -12.19 -4.23
C ARG A 121 8.90 -12.98 -5.51
N CYS A 122 7.98 -12.49 -6.34
CA CYS A 122 7.82 -13.01 -7.69
C CYS A 122 8.95 -12.50 -8.60
N GLY A 123 9.20 -13.21 -9.70
CA GLY A 123 10.13 -12.72 -10.73
C GLY A 123 9.64 -11.43 -11.38
N GLY A 124 10.55 -10.50 -11.59
CA GLY A 124 10.31 -9.15 -12.12
C GLY A 124 11.52 -8.27 -11.91
#